data_AF-A0AAE4MWD9-F1
#
_entry.id   AF-A0AAE4MWD9-F1
#
_cell.length_a   1.000
_cell.length_b   1.000
_cell.length_c   1.000
_cell.angle_alpha   90.00
_cell.angle_beta   90.00
_cell.angle_gamma   90.00
#
_symmetry.space_group_name_H-M   'P 1'
#
loop_
_entity.id
_entity.type
_entity.pdbx_description
1 polymer ?
#
loop_
_entity_poly.entity_id
_entity_poly.type
_entity_poly.pdbx_seq_one_letter_code
_entity_poly.pdbx_strand_id
1 'polypeptide(L)' 'MLSFSQVKSAGSAGNYYTEKDNYYVIGSMEERWQGKGAELLGLEGKVDKQVFTELLQGKLPDGSDLTRIQDG' A
#
# COMPACT_ATOMS: atom_id res chain seq x y z
N MET A 1 -16.74 11.53 10.86
CA MET A 1 -15.51 12.01 11.50
C MET A 1 -14.33 11.45 10.72
N LEU A 2 -13.27 12.23 10.51
CA LEU A 2 -12.06 11.80 9.81
C LEU A 2 -10.89 11.75 10.82
N SER A 3 -10.11 10.66 10.79
CA SER A 3 -8.93 10.47 11.65
C SER A 3 -7.68 10.31 10.79
N PHE A 4 -6.56 10.86 11.25
CA PHE A 4 -5.25 10.76 10.59
C PHE A 4 -4.27 9.99 11.47
N SER A 5 -3.45 9.14 10.86
CA SER A 5 -2.39 8.38 11.54
C SER A 5 -1.23 8.11 10.59
N GLN A 6 0.00 8.14 11.11
CA GLN A 6 1.19 7.86 10.31
C GLN A 6 1.40 6.35 10.15
N VAL A 7 1.65 5.90 8.92
CA VAL A 7 2.10 4.53 8.64
C VAL A 7 3.59 4.41 9.01
N LYS A 8 3.91 3.53 9.96
CA LYS A 8 5.26 3.46 10.56
C LYS A 8 6.25 2.55 9.84
N SER A 9 5.77 1.48 9.22
CA SER A 9 6.61 0.42 8.63
C SER A 9 5.90 -0.20 7.43
N ALA A 10 6.61 -0.32 6.32
CA ALA A 10 6.11 -0.95 5.10
C ALA A 10 5.71 -2.42 5.32
N GLY A 11 6.58 -3.20 5.99
CA GLY A 11 6.32 -4.62 6.24
C GLY A 11 5.13 -4.86 7.17
N SER A 12 5.03 -4.05 8.24
CA SER A 12 3.90 -4.14 9.17
C SER A 12 2.59 -3.71 8.50
N ALA A 13 2.61 -2.65 7.70
CA ALA A 13 1.44 -2.15 6.99
C ALA A 13 0.98 -3.09 5.88
N GLY A 14 1.91 -3.66 5.10
CA GLY A 14 1.61 -4.63 4.05
C GLY A 14 0.86 -5.84 4.59
N ASN A 15 1.23 -6.32 5.78
CA ASN A 15 0.48 -7.39 6.46
C ASN A 15 -0.83 -6.87 7.05
N TYR A 16 -0.79 -5.82 7.86
CA TYR A 16 -1.95 -5.34 8.61
C TYR A 16 -3.13 -4.98 7.69
N TYR A 17 -2.90 -4.21 6.64
CA TYR A 17 -3.98 -3.78 5.75
C TYR A 17 -4.50 -4.89 4.84
N THR A 18 -3.80 -6.02 4.69
CA THR A 18 -4.23 -7.14 3.82
C THR A 18 -4.70 -8.37 4.61
N GLU A 19 -4.73 -8.27 5.93
CA GLU A 19 -5.09 -9.38 6.80
C GLU A 19 -6.60 -9.64 6.77
N LYS A 20 -6.98 -10.88 6.45
CA LYS A 20 -8.39 -11.28 6.30
C LYS A 20 -9.21 -11.03 7.57
N ASP A 21 -8.59 -11.17 8.73
CA ASP A 21 -9.28 -11.03 10.03
C ASP A 21 -9.82 -9.62 10.23
N ASN A 22 -9.19 -8.60 9.64
CA ASN A 22 -9.67 -7.21 9.70
C ASN A 22 -10.97 -6.99 8.91
N TYR A 23 -11.32 -7.91 8.01
CA TYR A 23 -12.45 -7.79 7.10
C TYR A 23 -13.39 -9.00 7.15
N TYR A 24 -13.23 -9.88 8.15
CA TYR A 24 -13.98 -11.14 8.23
C TYR A 24 -15.50 -10.93 8.25
N VAL A 25 -15.98 -9.92 8.99
CA VAL A 25 -17.42 -9.62 9.10
C VAL A 25 -18.01 -9.13 7.77
N ILE A 26 -17.24 -8.38 6.99
CA ILE A 26 -17.69 -7.82 5.71
C ILE A 26 -17.44 -8.78 4.53
N GLY A 27 -16.68 -9.85 4.73
CA GLY A 27 -16.44 -10.94 3.78
C GLY A 27 -15.41 -10.64 2.68
N SER A 28 -15.12 -9.38 2.40
CA SER A 28 -14.11 -8.94 1.42
C SER A 28 -13.55 -7.58 1.80
N MET A 29 -12.30 -7.32 1.41
CA MET A 29 -11.59 -6.06 1.63
C MET A 29 -11.96 -4.97 0.60
N GLU A 30 -12.50 -5.36 -0.57
CA GLU A 30 -12.85 -4.45 -1.69
C GLU A 30 -11.77 -3.39 -2.02
N GLU A 31 -10.51 -3.81 -1.96
CA GLU A 31 -9.35 -2.98 -2.18
C GLU A 31 -9.21 -2.50 -3.61
N ARG A 32 -8.84 -1.21 -3.77
CA ARG A 32 -8.57 -0.61 -5.07
C ARG A 32 -7.56 0.52 -5.03
N TRP A 33 -6.80 0.65 -6.11
CA TRP A 33 -6.00 1.84 -6.37
C TRP A 33 -6.87 3.07 -6.62
N GLN A 34 -6.39 4.25 -6.20
CA GLN A 34 -7.06 5.52 -6.41
C GLN A 34 -6.06 6.66 -6.62
N GLY A 35 -6.46 7.64 -7.46
CA GLY A 35 -5.74 8.88 -7.70
C GLY A 35 -4.84 8.85 -8.93
N LYS A 36 -4.55 10.04 -9.47
CA LYS A 36 -3.79 10.23 -10.72
C LYS A 36 -2.38 9.62 -10.70
N GLY A 37 -1.74 9.54 -9.54
CA GLY A 37 -0.43 8.89 -9.41
C GLY A 37 -0.50 7.39 -9.67
N ALA A 38 -1.58 6.73 -9.24
CA ALA A 38 -1.81 5.32 -9.53
C ALA A 38 -2.09 5.11 -11.03
N GLU A 39 -2.93 5.96 -11.63
CA GLU A 39 -3.22 5.94 -13.08
C GLU A 39 -1.92 6.09 -13.91
N LEU A 40 -1.05 7.03 -13.54
CA LEU A 40 0.24 7.24 -14.22
C LEU A 40 1.19 6.04 -14.11
N LEU A 41 1.10 5.28 -13.02
CA LEU A 41 1.89 4.07 -12.79
C LEU A 41 1.20 2.79 -13.32
N GLY A 42 0.03 2.92 -13.96
CA GLY A 42 -0.76 1.78 -14.45
C GLY A 42 -1.32 0.89 -13.33
N LEU A 43 -1.47 1.43 -12.13
CA LEU A 43 -2.01 0.74 -10.96
C LEU A 43 -3.54 0.89 -10.93
N GLU A 44 -4.23 -0.18 -11.32
CA GLU A 44 -5.70 -0.20 -11.42
C GLU A 44 -6.30 -1.46 -10.79
N GLY A 45 -7.57 -1.38 -10.41
CA GLY A 45 -8.30 -2.53 -9.86
C GLY A 45 -7.72 -3.01 -8.53
N LYS A 46 -7.64 -4.33 -8.36
CA LYS A 46 -7.26 -5.00 -7.11
C LYS A 46 -5.83 -4.64 -6.72
N VAL A 47 -5.62 -4.38 -5.43
CA VAL A 47 -4.30 -4.11 -4.87
C VAL A 47 -3.55 -5.44 -4.68
N ASP A 48 -2.44 -5.60 -5.39
CA ASP A 48 -1.50 -6.68 -5.12
C ASP A 48 -0.68 -6.35 -3.86
N LYS A 49 -0.57 -7.33 -2.95
CA LYS A 49 0.11 -7.14 -1.65
C LYS A 49 1.59 -6.85 -1.82
N GLN A 50 2.26 -7.51 -2.77
CA GLN A 50 3.69 -7.32 -2.99
C GLN A 50 3.94 -5.92 -3.55
N VAL A 51 3.22 -5.53 -4.61
CA VAL A 51 3.31 -4.19 -5.20
C VAL A 51 3.02 -3.10 -4.16
N PHE A 52 1.99 -3.27 -3.34
CA PHE A 52 1.68 -2.34 -2.26
C PHE A 52 2.82 -2.22 -1.24
N THR A 53 3.42 -3.35 -0.86
CA THR A 53 4.53 -3.35 0.10
C THR A 53 5.79 -2.70 -0.48
N GLU A 54 6.08 -2.92 -1.75
CA GLU A 54 7.20 -2.29 -2.47
C GLU A 54 7.01 -0.78 -2.60
N LEU A 55 5.80 -0.31 -2.93
CA LEU A 55 5.47 1.11 -2.95
C LEU A 55 5.67 1.78 -1.58
N LEU A 56 5.29 1.11 -0.49
CA LEU A 56 5.53 1.61 0.87
C LEU A 56 7.02 1.66 1.22
N GLN A 57 7.86 0.87 0.55
CA GLN A 57 9.32 0.96 0.66
C GLN A 57 9.92 2.05 -0.22
N GLY A 58 9.13 2.66 -1.11
CA GLY A 58 9.58 3.66 -2.07
C GLY A 58 9.97 3.09 -3.43
N LYS A 59 9.74 1.80 -3.70
CA LYS A 59 10.04 1.17 -4.98
C LYS A 59 8.82 1.25 -5.89
N LEU A 60 8.95 1.94 -7.01
CA LEU A 60 7.86 2.16 -7.95
C LEU A 60 7.84 1.09 -9.06
N PRO A 61 6.66 0.75 -9.61
CA PRO A 61 6.52 -0.23 -10.70
C PRO A 61 7.24 0.15 -12.00
N ASP A 62 7.50 1.45 -12.19
CA ASP A 62 8.25 1.97 -13.33
C ASP A 62 9.78 1.82 -13.18
N GLY A 63 10.23 1.23 -12.06
CA GLY A 63 11.64 1.02 -11.73
C GLY A 63 12.29 2.19 -10.97
N SER A 64 11.57 3.29 -10.74
CA SER A 64 12.06 4.39 -9.92
C SER A 64 12.18 3.97 -8.45
N ASP A 65 13.22 4.46 -7.77
CA ASP A 65 13.46 4.17 -6.36
C ASP A 65 13.50 5.49 -5.55
N LEU A 66 12.56 5.62 -4.63
CA LEU A 66 12.36 6.73 -3.70
C LEU A 66 12.75 6.36 -2.27
N THR A 67 13.44 5.22 -2.08
CA THR A 67 13.91 4.78 -0.77
C THR A 67 14.72 5.90 -0.10
N ARG A 68 14.31 6.22 1.13
CA ARG A 68 15.07 7.11 1.99
C ARG A 68 15.64 6.30 3.13
N ILE A 69 16.93 6.00 3.05
CA ILE A 69 17.68 5.41 4.16
C ILE A 69 18.08 6.56 5.07
N GLN A 70 17.61 6.52 6.31
CA GLN A 70 18.03 7.44 7.36
C GLN A 70 18.68 6.58 8.45
N ASP A 71 19.90 6.98 8.84
CA ASP A 71 20.82 6.25 9.73
C ASP A 71 21.63 5.13 9.05
N GLY A 72 22.70 5.54 8.33
CA GLY A 72 23.79 4.66 7.88
C GLY A 72 25.01 4.80 8.78
#